data_AF-Q3LVN2-F1
#
_entry.id   AF-Q3LVN2-F1
#
_cell.length_a   1.000
_cell.length_b   1.000
_cell.length_c   1.000
_cell.angle_alpha   90.00
_cell.angle_beta   90.00
_cell.angle_gamma   90.00
#
_symmetry.space_group_name_H-M   'P 1'
#
loop_
_entity.id
_entity.type
_entity.pdbx_description
1 polymer ?
#
loop_
_entity_poly.entity_id
_entity_poly.type
_entity_poly.pdbx_seq_one_letter_code
_entity_poly.pdbx_strand_id
1 'polypeptide(L)'
;NSLRMKNDDGYGTIVNMSLPIVLAIDDATKEKIGGANDVALVGHDQKIVAILRSIEIYKHNKEERIARTWGTTAPGLPYVEESITPSGNFLIGGDLELLSPIKYNDGLDHYRLSPKQLRKE
;
A
#
# COMPACT_ATOMS: atom_id res chain seq x y z
N ASN A 1 -8.00 -5.34 -14.21
CA ASN A 1 -7.67 -4.72 -12.90
C ASN A 1 -8.96 -4.28 -12.21
N SER A 2 -9.54 -5.18 -11.45
CA SER A 2 -10.74 -4.92 -10.66
C SER A 2 -10.64 -5.68 -9.35
N LEU A 3 -11.22 -5.13 -8.28
CA LEU A 3 -11.28 -5.77 -6.99
C LEU A 3 -12.70 -6.34 -6.77
N ARG A 4 -12.80 -7.53 -6.20
CA ARG A 4 -14.08 -8.13 -5.84
C ARG A 4 -14.36 -7.83 -4.37
N MET A 5 -15.37 -7.02 -4.09
CA MET A 5 -15.84 -6.74 -2.74
C MET A 5 -16.95 -7.70 -2.37
N LYS A 6 -17.04 -8.13 -1.10
CA LYS A 6 -18.20 -8.88 -0.61
C LYS A 6 -19.38 -7.92 -0.42
N ASN A 7 -20.56 -8.36 -0.82
CA ASN A 7 -21.83 -7.69 -0.53
C ASN A 7 -22.67 -8.54 0.42
N ASP A 8 -23.68 -7.91 1.01
CA ASP A 8 -24.60 -8.51 1.99
C ASP A 8 -25.45 -9.66 1.41
N ASP A 9 -25.57 -9.75 0.09
CA ASP A 9 -26.29 -10.81 -0.63
C ASP A 9 -25.44 -12.05 -0.98
N GLY A 10 -24.16 -12.06 -0.58
CA GLY A 10 -23.21 -13.14 -0.87
C GLY A 10 -22.61 -13.10 -2.28
N TYR A 11 -23.07 -12.20 -3.16
CA TYR A 11 -22.51 -12.01 -4.50
C TYR A 11 -21.56 -10.81 -4.50
N GLY A 12 -20.26 -11.06 -4.66
CA GLY A 12 -19.30 -9.96 -4.64
C GLY A 12 -19.39 -9.03 -5.85
N THR A 13 -19.44 -7.71 -5.65
CA THR A 13 -19.37 -6.70 -6.72
C THR A 13 -17.96 -6.46 -7.21
N ILE A 14 -17.87 -6.13 -8.50
CA ILE A 14 -16.63 -5.73 -9.16
C ILE A 14 -16.49 -4.21 -9.06
N VAL A 15 -15.37 -3.75 -8.50
CA VAL A 15 -15.02 -2.32 -8.47
C VAL A 15 -13.73 -2.05 -9.24
N ASN A 16 -13.59 -0.85 -9.79
CA ASN A 16 -12.37 -0.44 -10.47
C ASN A 16 -11.22 -0.29 -9.45
N MET A 17 -10.08 -0.92 -9.74
CA MET A 17 -8.83 -0.74 -9.01
C MET A 17 -7.68 -1.03 -9.98
N SER A 18 -7.33 -0.03 -10.78
CA SER A 18 -6.38 -0.18 -11.89
C SER A 18 -4.91 -0.21 -11.46
N LEU A 19 -4.59 0.31 -10.28
CA LEU A 19 -3.22 0.46 -9.77
C LEU A 19 -2.97 -0.38 -8.51
N PRO A 20 -1.80 -1.05 -8.40
CA PRO A 20 -1.41 -1.74 -7.18
C PRO A 20 -1.08 -0.75 -6.04
N ILE A 21 -1.77 -0.88 -4.91
CA ILE A 21 -1.45 -0.19 -3.65
C ILE A 21 -0.80 -1.22 -2.72
N VAL A 22 0.52 -1.18 -2.58
CA VAL A 22 1.31 -2.25 -1.95
C VAL A 22 2.42 -1.67 -1.08
N LEU A 23 2.86 -2.43 -0.07
CA LEU A 23 4.02 -2.13 0.76
C LEU A 23 5.14 -3.11 0.45
N ALA A 24 6.32 -2.62 0.07
CA ALA A 24 7.49 -3.44 -0.22
C ALA A 24 8.37 -3.58 1.02
N ILE A 25 8.94 -4.77 1.23
CA ILE A 25 9.89 -5.08 2.31
C ILE A 25 11.11 -5.80 1.74
N ASP A 26 12.27 -5.54 2.33
CA ASP A 26 13.51 -6.25 2.00
C ASP A 26 13.58 -7.64 2.68
N ASP A 27 14.57 -8.42 2.29
CA ASP A 27 14.81 -9.77 2.79
C ASP A 27 15.03 -9.78 4.33
N ALA A 28 15.80 -8.82 4.85
CA ALA A 28 16.07 -8.70 6.28
C ALA A 28 14.80 -8.39 7.10
N THR A 29 13.93 -7.53 6.58
CA THR A 29 12.64 -7.20 7.21
C THR A 29 11.71 -8.40 7.18
N LYS A 30 11.64 -9.13 6.06
CA LYS A 30 10.87 -10.38 5.98
C LYS A 30 11.33 -11.39 7.02
N GLU A 31 12.65 -11.60 7.16
CA GLU A 31 13.22 -12.50 8.17
C GLU A 31 12.89 -12.05 9.59
N LYS A 32 12.99 -10.74 9.86
CA LYS A 32 12.63 -10.15 11.15
C LYS A 32 11.16 -10.31 11.51
N ILE A 33 10.26 -10.22 10.52
CA ILE A 33 8.83 -10.46 10.71
C ILE A 33 8.57 -11.93 11.04
N GLY A 34 9.29 -12.85 10.40
CA GLY A 34 9.23 -14.28 10.68
C GLY A 34 7.80 -14.83 10.56
N GLY A 35 7.30 -15.44 11.63
CA GLY A 35 5.93 -15.99 11.71
C GLY A 35 4.91 -15.11 12.42
N ALA A 36 5.18 -13.81 12.58
CA ALA A 36 4.23 -12.89 13.19
C ALA A 36 2.96 -12.76 12.34
N ASN A 37 1.80 -12.76 12.99
CA ASN A 37 0.51 -12.56 12.30
C ASN A 37 0.22 -11.08 12.03
N ASP A 38 0.76 -10.17 12.85
CA ASP A 38 0.50 -8.74 12.79
C ASP A 38 1.83 -7.96 12.87
N VAL A 39 1.91 -6.81 12.21
CA VAL A 39 3.07 -5.92 12.28
C VAL A 39 2.66 -4.47 12.49
N ALA A 40 3.50 -3.70 13.17
CA ALA A 40 3.33 -2.26 13.33
C ALA A 40 4.01 -1.53 12.16
N LEU A 41 3.33 -0.54 11.58
CA LEU A 41 3.92 0.40 10.63
C LEU A 41 4.43 1.63 11.40
N VAL A 42 5.71 1.93 11.23
CA VAL A 42 6.40 3.03 11.91
C VAL A 42 6.67 4.15 10.92
N GLY A 43 6.24 5.37 11.24
CA GLY A 43 6.48 6.56 10.43
C GLY A 43 7.92 7.06 10.54
N HIS A 44 8.28 8.02 9.69
CA HIS A 44 9.61 8.64 9.71
C HIS A 44 9.96 9.30 11.06
N ASP A 45 8.95 9.72 11.82
CA ASP A 45 9.07 10.29 13.16
C ASP A 45 9.20 9.25 14.28
N GLN A 46 9.42 7.98 13.92
CA GLN A 46 9.51 6.82 14.83
C GLN A 46 8.23 6.53 15.61
N LYS A 47 7.10 7.13 15.23
CA LYS A 47 5.80 6.80 15.83
C LYS A 47 5.13 5.67 15.09
N ILE A 48 4.43 4.81 15.82
CA ILE A 48 3.55 3.81 15.21
C ILE A 48 2.35 4.56 14.63
N VAL A 49 2.12 4.40 13.33
CA VAL A 49 1.02 5.07 12.61
C VAL A 49 -0.14 4.12 12.31
N ALA A 50 0.14 2.83 12.14
CA ALA A 50 -0.85 1.82 11.81
C ALA A 50 -0.40 0.44 12.27
N ILE A 51 -1.34 -0.50 12.27
CA ILE A 51 -1.09 -1.93 12.42
C ILE A 51 -1.61 -2.61 11.16
N LEU A 52 -0.80 -3.51 10.60
CA LEU A 52 -1.20 -4.39 9.52
C LEU A 52 -1.48 -5.77 10.12
N ARG A 53 -2.75 -6.18 10.11
CA ARG A 53 -3.23 -7.42 10.72
C ARG A 53 -3.30 -8.55 9.70
N SER A 54 -3.22 -9.80 10.18
CA SER A 54 -3.37 -11.01 9.35
C SER A 54 -2.51 -10.95 8.09
N ILE A 55 -1.21 -10.70 8.27
CA ILE A 55 -0.32 -10.38 7.17
C ILE A 55 -0.09 -11.55 6.21
N GLU A 56 0.18 -11.21 4.96
CA GLU A 56 0.67 -12.13 3.94
C GLU A 56 1.88 -11.52 3.24
N ILE A 57 2.98 -12.29 3.15
CA ILE A 57 4.20 -11.88 2.46
C ILE A 57 4.35 -12.69 1.16
N TYR A 58 4.46 -12.00 0.03
CA TYR A 58 4.55 -12.60 -1.30
C TYR A 58 5.62 -11.92 -2.16
N LYS A 59 5.97 -12.54 -3.29
CA LYS A 59 7.05 -12.04 -4.16
C LYS A 59 6.67 -10.74 -4.87
N HIS A 60 7.63 -9.82 -4.95
CA HIS A 60 7.53 -8.60 -5.74
C HIS A 60 8.10 -8.84 -7.14
N ASN A 61 7.27 -9.35 -8.08
CA ASN A 61 7.66 -9.52 -9.49
C ASN A 61 7.73 -8.15 -10.20
N LYS A 62 8.80 -7.38 -9.94
CA LYS A 62 8.93 -5.97 -10.33
C LYS A 62 8.74 -5.73 -11.84
N GLU A 63 9.45 -6.48 -12.68
CA GLU A 63 9.37 -6.33 -14.15
C GLU A 63 7.93 -6.52 -14.66
N GLU A 64 7.25 -7.59 -14.22
CA GLU A 64 5.85 -7.86 -14.58
C GLU A 64 4.92 -6.75 -14.07
N ARG A 65 5.09 -6.31 -12.82
CA ARG A 65 4.31 -5.19 -12.24
C ARG A 65 4.45 -3.93 -13.08
N ILE A 66 5.67 -3.58 -13.45
CA ILE A 66 5.99 -2.38 -14.25
C ILE A 66 5.33 -2.51 -15.63
N ALA A 67 5.57 -3.62 -16.33
CA ALA A 67 5.03 -3.89 -17.65
C ALA A 67 3.50 -3.79 -17.70
N ARG A 68 2.80 -4.38 -16.72
CA ARG A 68 1.32 -4.39 -16.69
C ARG A 68 0.70 -3.06 -16.28
N THR A 69 1.42 -2.24 -15.51
CA THR A 69 0.90 -0.96 -15.00
C THR A 69 1.22 0.19 -15.96
N TRP A 70 2.43 0.24 -16.51
CA TRP A 70 2.88 1.30 -17.41
C TRP A 70 2.81 0.93 -18.89
N GLY A 71 2.62 -0.34 -19.25
CA GLY A 71 2.66 -0.79 -20.65
C GLY A 71 4.06 -0.80 -21.25
N THR A 72 5.10 -0.61 -20.44
CA THR A 72 6.51 -0.57 -20.85
C THR A 72 7.39 -0.90 -19.65
N THR A 73 8.62 -1.39 -19.90
CA THR A 73 9.68 -1.59 -18.90
C THR A 73 10.90 -0.70 -19.19
N ALA A 74 10.74 0.31 -20.05
CA ALA A 74 11.82 1.21 -20.41
C ALA A 74 12.38 1.96 -19.18
N PRO A 75 13.69 2.23 -19.15
CA PRO A 75 14.29 3.10 -18.14
C PRO A 75 13.78 4.54 -18.30
N GLY A 76 13.97 5.37 -17.26
CA GLY A 76 13.59 6.77 -17.22
C GLY A 76 12.17 7.06 -16.74
N LEU A 77 11.43 6.05 -16.29
CA LEU A 77 10.13 6.23 -15.65
C LEU A 77 10.34 6.66 -14.17
N PRO A 78 10.09 7.93 -13.79
CA PRO A 78 10.56 8.44 -12.49
C PRO A 78 10.03 7.65 -11.31
N TYR A 79 8.73 7.32 -11.31
CA TYR A 79 8.13 6.53 -10.23
C TYR A 79 8.71 5.11 -10.14
N VAL A 80 9.02 4.49 -11.28
CA VAL A 80 9.60 3.16 -11.31
C VAL A 80 11.02 3.20 -10.75
N GLU A 81 11.82 4.17 -11.18
CA GLU A 81 13.21 4.35 -10.76
C GLU A 81 13.33 4.72 -9.29
N GLU A 82 12.46 5.59 -8.78
CA GLU A 82 12.53 6.08 -7.40
C GLU A 82 11.90 5.09 -6.39
N SER A 83 10.80 4.42 -6.77
CA SER A 83 9.96 3.69 -5.80
C SER A 83 9.85 2.19 -6.03
N ILE A 84 10.07 1.66 -7.25
CA ILE A 84 9.87 0.23 -7.54
C ILE A 84 11.19 -0.51 -7.69
N THR A 85 12.07 -0.01 -8.56
CA THR A 85 13.38 -0.61 -8.83
C THR A 85 14.21 -0.81 -7.56
N PRO A 86 14.42 0.20 -6.69
CA PRO A 86 15.24 0.07 -5.49
C PRO A 86 14.51 -0.60 -4.31
N SER A 87 13.19 -0.83 -4.41
CA SER A 87 12.41 -1.41 -3.31
C SER A 87 12.78 -2.87 -3.02
N GLY A 88 12.28 -3.44 -1.92
CA GLY A 88 12.52 -4.84 -1.60
C GLY A 88 11.88 -5.84 -2.58
N ASN A 89 12.33 -7.10 -2.50
CA ASN A 89 11.90 -8.19 -3.38
C ASN A 89 10.60 -8.88 -2.90
N PHE A 90 10.04 -8.44 -1.78
CA PHE A 90 8.79 -8.95 -1.23
C PHE A 90 7.79 -7.81 -1.03
N LEU A 91 6.52 -8.16 -1.12
CA LEU A 91 5.39 -7.32 -0.77
C LEU A 91 4.72 -7.91 0.47
N ILE A 92 4.20 -7.02 1.32
CA ILE A 92 3.39 -7.40 2.48
C ILE A 92 1.99 -6.80 2.32
N GLY A 93 0.97 -7.64 2.48
CA GLY A 93 -0.44 -7.28 2.51
C GLY A 93 -1.06 -7.69 3.85
N GLY A 94 -2.25 -7.17 4.13
CA GLY A 94 -3.02 -7.47 5.35
C GLY A 94 -4.12 -6.43 5.57
N ASP A 95 -4.87 -6.58 6.65
CA ASP A 95 -5.92 -5.64 7.04
C ASP A 95 -5.29 -4.43 7.75
N LEU A 96 -5.41 -3.25 7.14
CA LEU A 96 -4.77 -2.03 7.63
C LEU A 96 -5.65 -1.30 8.67
N GLU A 97 -5.15 -1.19 9.89
CA GLU A 97 -5.76 -0.45 11.00
C GLU A 97 -4.95 0.83 11.28
N LEU A 98 -5.50 1.99 10.94
CA LEU A 98 -4.84 3.29 11.17
C LEU A 98 -5.09 3.78 12.61
N LEU A 99 -4.03 4.12 13.34
CA LEU A 99 -4.13 4.56 14.74
C LEU A 99 -4.57 6.02 14.89
N SER A 100 -4.18 6.87 13.94
CA SER A 100 -4.54 8.29 13.92
C SER A 100 -4.59 8.82 12.49
N PRO A 101 -5.46 9.80 12.19
CA PRO A 101 -5.47 10.46 10.90
C PRO A 101 -4.07 11.00 10.52
N ILE A 102 -3.67 10.76 9.27
CA ILE A 102 -2.39 11.25 8.76
C ILE A 102 -2.40 12.77 8.67
N LYS A 103 -1.33 13.40 9.17
CA LYS A 103 -1.07 14.84 9.07
C LYS A 103 0.38 15.05 8.66
N TYR A 104 0.62 16.04 7.81
CA TYR A 104 1.95 16.37 7.34
C TYR A 104 2.57 17.55 8.11
N ASN A 105 1.74 18.35 8.79
CA ASN A 105 2.16 19.51 9.59
C ASN A 105 3.03 20.53 8.81
N ASP A 106 2.77 20.64 7.51
CA ASP A 106 3.46 21.54 6.57
C ASP A 106 2.68 22.85 6.33
N GLY A 107 1.66 23.11 7.14
CA GLY A 107 0.76 24.26 6.97
C GLY A 107 -0.28 24.08 5.86
N LEU A 108 -0.40 22.90 5.25
CA LEU A 108 -1.37 22.61 4.16
C LEU A 108 -2.42 21.57 4.54
N ASP A 109 -2.42 21.05 5.76
CA ASP A 109 -3.33 19.97 6.18
C ASP A 109 -4.82 20.36 6.07
N HIS A 110 -5.16 21.64 6.15
CA HIS A 110 -6.55 22.11 5.96
C HIS A 110 -7.05 21.95 4.53
N TYR A 111 -6.17 21.77 3.54
CA TYR A 111 -6.56 21.43 2.17
C TYR A 111 -6.73 19.91 1.96
N ARG A 112 -6.24 19.06 2.88
CA ARG A 112 -6.25 17.59 2.74
C ARG A 112 -7.52 16.98 3.30
N LEU A 113 -8.65 17.32 2.68
CA LEU A 113 -9.96 16.86 3.09
C LEU A 113 -10.16 15.39 2.73
N SER A 114 -10.68 14.62 3.68
CA SER A 114 -11.14 13.26 3.43
C SER A 114 -12.33 13.26 2.47
N PRO A 115 -12.59 12.14 1.76
CA PRO A 115 -13.79 12.01 0.91
C PRO A 115 -15.10 12.28 1.67
N LYS A 116 -15.16 12.00 2.98
CA LYS A 116 -16.32 12.29 3.82
C LYS A 116 -16.51 13.79 4.09
N GLN A 117 -15.40 14.54 4.20
CA GLN A 117 -15.44 16.00 4.35
C GLN A 117 -15.85 16.65 3.04
N LEU A 118 -15.24 16.26 1.91
CA LEU A 118 -15.59 16.79 0.59
C LEU A 118 -17.06 16.59 0.21
N ARG A 119 -17.67 15.44 0.57
CA ARG A 119 -19.11 15.21 0.32
C ARG A 119 -20.05 16.07 1.16
N LYS A 120 -19.55 16.71 2.22
CA LYS A 120 -20.32 17.59 3.09
C LYS A 120 -20.20 19.07 2.68
N GLU A 121 -19.29 19.39 1.76
CA GLU A 121 -19.24 20.70 1.09
C GLU A 121 -20.37 20.82 0.07
#